data_AF-A0A0M8NUM8-F1
#
_entry.id   AF-A0A0M8NUM8-F1
#
_cell.length_a   1.000
_cell.length_b   1.000
_cell.length_c   1.000
_cell.angle_alpha   90.00
_cell.angle_beta   90.00
_cell.angle_gamma   90.00
#
_symmetry.space_group_name_H-M   'P 1'
#
loop_
_entity.id
_entity.type
_entity.pdbx_description
1 polymer ?
#
loop_
_entity_poly.entity_id
_entity_poly.type
_entity_poly.pdbx_seq_one_letter_code
_entity_poly.pdbx_strand_id
1 'polypeptide(L)'
;MSPRPGPVSKFKHERDTLVFDLKMQASILRANPQAGVDVAENLHGLVGNVHRLKNASMGMAVGARGNAYVLAKPYGFYSYNVPRMCDDIVASLLHWADILVNTDGRRTDGIVVDSIEGMLACLEF
;
A
#
# COMPACT_ATOMS: atom_id res chain seq x y z
N MET A 1 -25.18 -3.40 -18.24
CA MET A 1 -24.14 -3.78 -17.24
C MET A 1 -22.84 -3.14 -17.68
N SER A 2 -22.22 -2.31 -16.85
CA SER A 2 -20.88 -1.79 -17.14
C SER A 2 -19.90 -2.97 -17.16
N PRO A 3 -19.00 -3.09 -18.15
CA PRO A 3 -18.05 -4.19 -18.20
C PRO A 3 -17.19 -4.16 -16.93
N ARG A 4 -17.04 -5.32 -16.27
CA ARG A 4 -16.17 -5.43 -15.10
C ARG A 4 -14.76 -4.98 -15.50
N PRO A 5 -14.07 -4.18 -14.67
CA PRO A 5 -12.69 -3.78 -14.96
C PRO A 5 -11.84 -5.02 -15.25
N GLY A 6 -11.05 -4.96 -16.33
CA GLY A 6 -10.10 -6.01 -16.65
C GLY A 6 -9.05 -6.19 -15.53
N PRO A 7 -8.36 -7.34 -15.45
CA PRO A 7 -7.43 -7.62 -14.35
C PRO A 7 -6.35 -6.55 -14.17
N VAL A 8 -5.84 -5.98 -15.27
CA VAL A 8 -4.85 -4.88 -15.23
C VAL A 8 -5.45 -3.60 -14.64
N SER A 9 -6.65 -3.20 -15.06
CA SER A 9 -7.31 -2.00 -14.55
C SER A 9 -7.64 -2.15 -13.06
N LYS A 10 -8.07 -3.34 -12.63
CA LYS A 10 -8.29 -3.63 -11.22
C LYS A 10 -7.01 -3.50 -10.40
N PHE A 11 -5.91 -4.11 -10.87
CA PHE A 11 -4.62 -4.00 -10.18
C PHE A 11 -4.16 -2.54 -10.04
N LYS A 12 -4.21 -1.76 -11.14
CA LYS A 12 -3.85 -0.33 -11.11
C LYS A 12 -4.71 0.46 -10.14
N HIS A 13 -6.03 0.22 -10.15
CA HIS A 13 -6.94 0.89 -9.24
C HIS A 13 -6.61 0.62 -7.78
N GLU A 14 -6.44 -0.64 -7.36
CA GLU A 14 -6.11 -0.96 -5.96
C GLU A 14 -4.75 -0.38 -5.55
N ARG A 15 -3.78 -0.36 -6.47
CA ARG A 15 -2.46 0.26 -6.23
C ARG A 15 -2.60 1.77 -6.02
N ASP A 16 -3.31 2.45 -6.92
CA ASP A 16 -3.46 3.90 -6.88
C ASP A 16 -4.28 4.33 -5.64
N THR A 17 -5.28 3.54 -5.24
CA THR A 17 -6.01 3.72 -3.97
C THR A 17 -5.09 3.61 -2.77
N LEU A 18 -4.28 2.54 -2.68
CA LEU A 18 -3.34 2.37 -1.57
C LEU A 18 -2.33 3.53 -1.50
N VAL A 19 -1.78 3.95 -2.64
CA VAL A 19 -0.86 5.08 -2.74
C VAL A 19 -1.52 6.38 -2.28
N PHE A 20 -2.75 6.64 -2.70
CA PHE A 20 -3.51 7.81 -2.27
C PHE A 20 -3.72 7.81 -0.75
N ASP A 21 -4.16 6.70 -0.19
CA ASP A 21 -4.47 6.60 1.24
C ASP A 21 -3.20 6.77 2.10
N LEU A 22 -2.08 6.17 1.70
CA LEU A 22 -0.78 6.35 2.36
C LEU A 22 -0.30 7.80 2.30
N LYS A 23 -0.40 8.46 1.13
CA LYS A 23 -0.07 9.89 0.97
C LYS A 23 -0.95 10.76 1.87
N MET A 24 -2.23 10.41 2.01
CA MET A 24 -3.15 11.12 2.89
C MET A 24 -2.74 11.00 4.36
N GLN A 25 -2.39 9.80 4.85
CA GLN A 25 -1.94 9.61 6.24
C GLN A 25 -0.65 10.36 6.54
N ALA A 26 0.34 10.33 5.63
CA ALA A 26 1.58 11.09 5.78
C ALA A 26 1.32 12.61 5.83
N SER A 27 0.39 13.11 5.00
CA SER A 27 -0.02 14.52 4.99
C SER A 27 -0.70 14.92 6.31
N ILE A 28 -1.59 14.08 6.84
CA ILE A 28 -2.28 14.33 8.11
C ILE A 28 -1.28 14.42 9.26
N LEU A 29 -0.36 13.44 9.39
CA LEU A 29 0.66 13.46 10.45
C LEU A 29 1.56 14.69 10.38
N ARG A 30 1.95 15.12 9.16
CA ARG A 30 2.74 16.34 8.99
C ARG A 30 2.02 17.60 9.43
N ALA A 31 0.75 17.72 9.05
CA ALA A 31 -0.06 18.89 9.38
C ALA A 31 -0.43 18.91 10.86
N ASN A 32 -0.65 17.75 11.46
CA ASN A 32 -1.06 17.60 12.85
C ASN A 32 -0.45 16.34 13.50
N PRO A 33 0.70 16.47 14.17
CA PRO A 33 1.31 15.38 14.93
C PRO A 33 0.41 14.82 16.05
N GLN A 34 -0.58 15.58 16.53
CA GLN A 34 -1.53 15.08 17.54
C GLN A 34 -2.58 14.11 16.96
N ALA A 35 -2.64 13.94 15.63
CA ALA A 35 -3.53 12.98 14.98
C ALA A 35 -2.99 11.54 14.97
N GLY A 36 -1.90 11.25 15.69
CA GLY A 36 -1.23 9.94 15.68
C GLY A 36 -2.16 8.76 15.94
N VAL A 37 -3.10 8.88 16.88
CA VAL A 37 -4.08 7.82 17.20
C VAL A 37 -5.03 7.56 16.02
N ASP A 38 -5.63 8.61 15.45
CA ASP A 38 -6.53 8.48 14.29
C ASP A 38 -5.79 7.91 13.08
N VAL A 39 -4.55 8.32 12.87
CA VAL A 39 -3.71 7.81 11.79
C VAL A 39 -3.35 6.35 12.03
N ALA A 40 -3.04 5.94 13.25
CA ALA A 40 -2.79 4.54 13.59
C ALA A 40 -3.98 3.65 13.26
N GLU A 41 -5.21 4.07 13.62
CA GLU A 41 -6.43 3.35 13.27
C GLU A 41 -6.61 3.25 11.75
N ASN A 42 -6.35 4.34 11.02
CA ASN A 42 -6.41 4.34 9.57
C ASN A 42 -5.38 3.39 8.95
N LEU A 43 -4.13 3.38 9.45
CA LEU A 43 -3.07 2.48 8.98
C LEU A 43 -3.46 1.00 9.18
N HIS A 44 -4.10 0.66 10.30
CA HIS A 44 -4.68 -0.68 10.49
C HIS A 44 -5.76 -0.98 9.42
N GLY A 45 -6.62 -0.02 9.12
CA GLY A 45 -7.63 -0.15 8.06
C GLY A 45 -7.02 -0.41 6.66
N LEU A 46 -5.84 0.14 6.38
CA LEU A 46 -5.16 -0.05 5.09
C LEU A 46 -4.65 -1.48 4.85
N VAL A 47 -4.54 -2.32 5.88
CA VAL A 47 -4.20 -3.74 5.72
C VAL A 47 -5.15 -4.43 4.74
N GLY A 48 -6.44 -4.10 4.80
CA GLY A 48 -7.43 -4.59 3.85
C GLY A 48 -7.14 -4.17 2.40
N ASN A 49 -6.67 -2.93 2.20
CA ASN A 49 -6.32 -2.39 0.88
C ASN A 49 -5.10 -3.11 0.29
N VAL A 50 -4.10 -3.38 1.14
CA VAL A 50 -2.90 -4.15 0.76
C VAL A 50 -3.25 -5.58 0.34
N HIS A 51 -4.16 -6.25 1.06
CA HIS A 51 -4.64 -7.58 0.66
C HIS A 51 -5.40 -7.56 -0.66
N ARG A 52 -6.19 -6.52 -0.94
CA ARG A 52 -6.86 -6.38 -2.25
C ARG A 52 -5.85 -6.18 -3.37
N LEU A 53 -4.80 -5.37 -3.16
CA LEU A 53 -3.70 -5.20 -4.11
C LEU A 53 -2.98 -6.53 -4.37
N LYS A 54 -2.62 -7.28 -3.31
CA LYS A 54 -2.01 -8.62 -3.41
C LYS A 54 -2.86 -9.56 -4.27
N ASN A 55 -4.15 -9.66 -3.95
CA ASN A 55 -5.09 -10.51 -4.69
C ASN A 55 -5.28 -10.06 -6.14
N ALA A 56 -5.34 -8.75 -6.40
CA ALA A 56 -5.44 -8.20 -7.75
C ALA A 56 -4.18 -8.50 -8.56
N SER A 57 -2.99 -8.43 -7.94
CA SER A 57 -1.71 -8.75 -8.58
C SER A 57 -1.65 -10.21 -9.01
N MET A 58 -1.98 -11.14 -8.10
CA MET A 58 -2.01 -12.58 -8.40
C MET A 58 -3.07 -12.91 -9.46
N GLY A 59 -4.25 -12.30 -9.36
CA GLY A 59 -5.32 -12.45 -10.36
C GLY A 59 -4.92 -11.93 -11.73
N MET A 60 -4.18 -10.83 -11.80
CA MET A 60 -3.64 -10.27 -13.04
C MET A 60 -2.57 -11.18 -13.66
N ALA A 61 -1.69 -11.76 -12.84
CA ALA A 61 -0.64 -12.67 -13.31
C ALA A 61 -1.22 -13.91 -14.04
N VAL A 62 -2.40 -14.37 -13.62
CA VAL A 62 -3.11 -15.49 -14.26
C VAL A 62 -4.02 -14.99 -15.39
N GLY A 63 -4.94 -14.08 -15.08
CA GLY A 63 -6.02 -13.66 -15.98
C GLY A 63 -5.60 -12.70 -17.09
N ALA A 64 -4.37 -12.18 -17.05
CA ALA A 64 -3.82 -11.27 -18.05
C ALA A 64 -2.36 -11.61 -18.43
N ARG A 65 -1.96 -12.89 -18.37
CA ARG A 65 -0.57 -13.33 -18.61
C ARG A 65 0.02 -12.88 -19.95
N GLY A 66 -0.80 -12.75 -21.00
CA GLY A 66 -0.38 -12.27 -22.32
C GLY A 66 -0.47 -10.76 -22.53
N ASN A 67 -0.88 -10.00 -21.51
CA ASN A 67 -1.01 -8.55 -21.61
C ASN A 67 0.37 -7.88 -21.59
N ALA A 68 0.61 -6.89 -22.46
CA ALA A 68 1.87 -6.17 -22.55
C ALA A 68 2.32 -5.54 -21.21
N TYR A 69 1.38 -5.07 -20.38
CA TYR A 69 1.69 -4.54 -19.05
C TYR A 69 2.29 -5.61 -18.13
N VAL A 70 1.78 -6.84 -18.20
CA VAL A 70 2.28 -7.98 -17.42
C VAL A 70 3.62 -8.46 -17.97
N LEU A 71 3.76 -8.53 -19.30
CA LEU A 71 4.97 -8.97 -19.99
C LEU A 71 6.15 -7.99 -19.88
N ALA A 72 5.88 -6.72 -19.56
CA ALA A 72 6.91 -5.70 -19.33
C ALA A 72 7.73 -5.93 -18.05
N LYS A 73 7.28 -6.83 -17.16
CA LYS A 73 7.99 -7.19 -15.93
C LYS A 73 8.53 -8.62 -16.00
N PRO A 74 9.60 -8.94 -15.24
CA PRO A 74 10.12 -10.31 -15.18
C PRO A 74 9.06 -11.33 -14.76
N TYR A 75 9.23 -12.57 -15.21
CA TYR A 75 8.40 -13.68 -14.76
C TYR A 75 8.38 -13.75 -13.22
N GLY A 76 7.20 -13.99 -12.65
CA GLY A 76 7.01 -14.05 -11.20
C GLY A 76 6.81 -12.68 -10.54
N PHE A 77 7.00 -11.56 -11.22
CA PHE A 77 6.88 -10.23 -10.59
C PHE A 77 5.50 -10.02 -9.93
N TYR A 78 4.41 -10.21 -10.68
CA TYR A 78 3.05 -10.00 -10.16
C TYR A 78 2.51 -11.18 -9.33
N SER A 79 3.06 -12.39 -9.48
CA SER A 79 2.60 -13.58 -8.75
C SER A 79 3.41 -13.89 -7.49
N TYR A 80 4.58 -13.27 -7.31
CA TYR A 80 5.48 -13.54 -6.19
C TYR A 80 6.06 -12.25 -5.59
N ASN A 81 6.73 -11.40 -6.39
CA ASN A 81 7.40 -10.20 -5.84
C ASN A 81 6.40 -9.21 -5.22
N VAL A 82 5.33 -8.85 -5.97
CA VAL A 82 4.30 -7.94 -5.46
C VAL A 82 3.58 -8.51 -4.24
N PRO A 83 3.15 -9.80 -4.22
CA PRO A 83 2.64 -10.43 -3.01
C PRO A 83 3.57 -10.36 -1.79
N ARG A 84 4.86 -10.62 -1.97
CA ARG A 84 5.86 -10.53 -0.90
C ARG A 84 5.97 -9.09 -0.38
N MET A 85 6.09 -8.12 -1.28
CA MET A 85 6.12 -6.70 -0.92
C MET A 85 4.84 -6.28 -0.18
N CYS A 86 3.67 -6.82 -0.55
CA CYS A 86 2.43 -6.57 0.19
C CYS A 86 2.51 -7.10 1.63
N ASP A 87 3.12 -8.26 1.86
CA ASP A 87 3.31 -8.78 3.23
C ASP A 87 4.25 -7.88 4.05
N ASP A 88 5.32 -7.36 3.43
CA ASP A 88 6.24 -6.39 4.05
C ASP A 88 5.54 -5.05 4.36
N ILE A 89 4.62 -4.60 3.50
CA ILE A 89 3.80 -3.40 3.73
C ILE A 89 2.84 -3.62 4.90
N VAL A 90 2.17 -4.78 4.99
CA VAL A 90 1.31 -5.09 6.13
C VAL A 90 2.10 -5.02 7.44
N ALA A 91 3.28 -5.63 7.49
CA ALA A 91 4.14 -5.56 8.67
C ALA A 91 4.52 -4.11 9.03
N SER A 92 4.87 -3.31 8.01
CA SER A 92 5.19 -1.88 8.18
C SER A 92 4.00 -1.07 8.71
N LEU A 93 2.80 -1.26 8.16
CA LEU A 93 1.59 -0.57 8.60
C LEU A 93 1.29 -0.83 10.08
N LEU A 94 1.35 -2.10 10.51
CA LEU A 94 1.12 -2.49 11.89
C LEU A 94 2.20 -1.91 12.82
N HIS A 95 3.46 -1.91 12.37
CA HIS A 95 4.56 -1.36 13.14
C HIS A 95 4.46 0.16 13.31
N TRP A 96 4.10 0.89 12.25
CA TRP A 96 3.90 2.33 12.32
C TRP A 96 2.71 2.71 13.21
N ALA A 97 1.60 1.98 13.12
CA ALA A 97 0.45 2.19 14.00
C ALA A 97 0.84 1.98 15.47
N ASP A 98 1.61 0.94 15.78
CA ASP A 98 2.12 0.68 17.13
C ASP A 98 3.02 1.83 17.64
N ILE A 99 3.93 2.33 16.80
CA ILE A 99 4.77 3.49 17.12
C ILE A 99 3.90 4.70 17.46
N LEU A 100 2.93 5.05 16.62
CA LEU A 100 2.09 6.24 16.81
C LEU A 100 1.25 6.20 18.10
N VAL A 101 0.91 5.01 18.59
CA VAL A 101 0.10 4.84 19.81
C VAL A 101 0.97 4.76 21.07
N ASN A 102 2.12 4.08 20.99
CA ASN A 102 2.86 3.66 22.18
C ASN A 102 4.14 4.47 22.46
N THR A 103 4.45 5.50 21.66
CA THR A 103 5.65 6.33 21.84
C THR A 103 5.32 7.79 22.12
N ASP A 104 6.31 8.54 22.59
CA ASP A 104 6.30 9.97 22.90
C ASP A 104 6.21 10.87 21.65
N GLY A 105 5.22 10.58 20.79
CA GLY A 105 4.63 11.33 19.68
C GLY A 105 5.59 12.09 18.76
N ARG A 106 6.09 13.23 19.22
CA ARG A 106 6.71 14.24 18.34
C ARG A 106 7.96 13.77 17.60
N ARG A 107 8.76 12.87 18.17
CA ARG A 107 10.00 12.39 17.52
C ARG A 107 9.75 11.19 16.60
N THR A 108 8.72 10.41 16.89
CA THR A 108 8.39 9.16 16.24
C THR A 108 7.43 9.34 15.07
N ASP A 109 6.57 10.37 15.10
CA ASP A 109 5.70 10.75 13.98
C ASP A 109 6.51 11.07 12.71
N GLY A 110 7.63 11.78 12.86
CA GLY A 110 8.53 12.10 11.74
C GLY A 110 9.14 10.85 11.09
N ILE A 111 9.55 9.87 11.91
CA ILE A 111 10.08 8.58 11.44
C ILE A 111 9.00 7.82 10.66
N VAL A 112 7.76 7.82 11.15
CA VAL A 112 6.63 7.16 10.48
C VAL A 112 6.33 7.84 9.14
N VAL A 113 6.29 9.17 9.10
CA VAL A 113 6.09 9.94 7.86
C VAL A 113 7.18 9.61 6.83
N ASP A 114 8.46 9.69 7.21
CA ASP A 114 9.58 9.41 6.30
C ASP A 114 9.54 7.96 5.80
N SER A 115 9.14 7.02 6.66
CA SER A 115 8.99 5.61 6.31
C SER A 115 7.84 5.36 5.33
N ILE A 116 6.69 6.03 5.52
CA ILE A 116 5.56 5.98 4.58
C ILE A 116 6.00 6.47 3.20
N GLU A 117 6.76 7.57 3.13
CA GLU A 117 7.24 8.11 1.86
C GLU A 117 8.27 7.23 1.16
N GLY A 118 9.19 6.63 1.93
CA GLY A 118 10.09 5.62 1.39
C GLY A 118 9.33 4.45 0.77
N MET A 119 8.24 4.01 1.42
CA MET A 119 7.39 2.94 0.90
C MET A 119 6.62 3.33 -0.37
N LEU A 120 6.17 4.58 -0.46
CA LEU A 120 5.48 5.09 -1.65
C LEU A 120 6.34 4.99 -2.91
N ALA A 121 7.65 5.25 -2.80
CA ALA A 121 8.58 5.07 -3.92
C ALA A 121 8.65 3.61 -4.40
N CYS A 122 8.47 2.64 -3.51
CA CYS A 122 8.43 1.22 -3.86
C CYS A 122 7.13 0.80 -4.57
N LEU A 123 6.07 1.61 -4.51
CA LEU A 123 4.76 1.31 -5.10
C LEU A 123 4.56 1.89 -6.50
N GLU A 124 5.47 2.74 -7.00
CA GLU A 124 5.34 3.47 -8.26
C GLU A 124 5.89 2.73 -9.51
N PHE A 125 6.02 1.40 -9.47
CA PHE A 125 6.58 0.56 -10.55
C PHE A 125 5.68 0.35 -11.79
#